data_AF-A0A6V8HEY0-F1
#
_entry.id   AF-A0A6V8HEY0-F1
#
_cell.length_a   1.000
_cell.length_b   1.000
_cell.length_c   1.000
_cell.angle_alpha   90.00
_cell.angle_beta   90.00
_cell.angle_gamma   90.00
#
_symmetry.space_group_name_H-M   'P 1'
#
loop_
_entity.id
_entity.type
_entity.pdbx_description
1 polymer ?
#
loop_
_entity_poly.entity_id
_entity_poly.type
_entity_poly.pdbx_seq_one_letter_code
_entity_poly.pdbx_strand_id
1 'polypeptide(L)'
;MAQPLQPSAGPTAKNGTALAQSQLDSSLRHFTETSFDPVDFLNDHLPPLTLTASQPHATRAPNSINLADLSSRSQSLVSQLGTQNVRLSGNLTQLTEEILRSGGRLAYEVEVLRGEAISLADALSENLHEDIIKFAPEGGDVGEQKEVPDEEGEKESIPELPNEPEFIAQLRILGQVRRRLEEVIQTFGDAMEWPLPPSELSITSSFISVSAPEPGTESYSREEKGQEIAKKLRTEITELLDSNGGGDSGVAAATERLEKLRNLATIWKGTAEEKARTRFLDGLARIIEDRRKALENQRDRASKKARSSMEQIAEERDSGPGAGLFRGLQRIRDEIYLE
;
A
#
# COMPACT_ATOMS: atom_id res chain seq x y z
N MET A 1 -25.98 26.87 -48.38
CA MET A 1 -24.87 25.99 -47.99
C MET A 1 -24.61 26.17 -46.51
N ALA A 2 -25.05 25.23 -45.66
CA ALA A 2 -24.62 25.09 -44.27
C ALA A 2 -25.18 23.76 -43.73
N GLN A 3 -24.32 22.74 -43.65
CA GLN A 3 -24.54 21.53 -42.85
C GLN A 3 -24.13 21.82 -41.40
N PRO A 4 -24.81 21.27 -40.38
CA PRO A 4 -24.27 21.21 -39.04
C PRO A 4 -23.45 19.92 -38.82
N LEU A 5 -22.28 20.10 -38.22
CA LEU A 5 -21.30 19.08 -37.83
C LEU A 5 -21.81 18.22 -36.64
N GLN A 6 -21.50 16.93 -36.71
CA GLN A 6 -21.43 16.03 -35.55
C GLN A 6 -20.18 16.32 -34.69
N PRO A 7 -20.25 16.12 -33.36
CA PRO A 7 -19.07 15.78 -32.57
C PRO A 7 -19.01 14.29 -32.20
N SER A 8 -17.82 13.75 -32.46
CA SER A 8 -17.27 12.43 -32.16
C SER A 8 -17.32 12.10 -30.66
N ALA A 9 -17.81 10.89 -30.33
CA ALA A 9 -17.65 10.27 -29.02
C ALA A 9 -16.50 9.25 -29.09
N GLY A 10 -15.47 9.46 -28.26
CA GLY A 10 -14.32 8.56 -28.10
C GLY A 10 -14.70 7.24 -27.43
N PRO A 11 -13.93 6.16 -27.67
CA PRO A 11 -14.28 4.83 -27.21
C PRO A 11 -13.84 4.61 -25.75
N THR A 12 -14.80 4.37 -24.86
CA THR A 12 -14.54 3.87 -23.51
C THR A 12 -14.15 2.41 -23.57
N ALA A 13 -12.94 2.10 -23.10
CA ALA A 13 -12.44 0.75 -22.89
C ALA A 13 -13.30 -0.01 -21.85
N LYS A 14 -14.03 -1.03 -22.30
CA LYS A 14 -14.66 -2.08 -21.47
C LYS A 14 -14.56 -3.44 -22.18
N ASN A 15 -13.33 -3.92 -22.43
CA ASN A 15 -13.09 -5.17 -23.16
C ASN A 15 -12.59 -6.33 -22.26
N GLY A 16 -13.19 -6.51 -21.08
CA GLY A 16 -12.86 -7.64 -20.19
C GLY A 16 -13.96 -8.70 -20.02
N THR A 17 -15.24 -8.30 -20.06
CA THR A 17 -16.38 -9.15 -19.70
C THR A 17 -17.40 -9.35 -20.82
N ALA A 18 -17.28 -8.60 -21.92
CA ALA A 18 -18.25 -8.64 -23.02
C ALA A 18 -18.18 -9.93 -23.88
N LEU A 19 -17.04 -10.64 -23.89
CA LEU A 19 -16.86 -11.80 -24.76
C LEU A 19 -17.61 -13.05 -24.25
N ALA A 20 -17.78 -13.24 -22.94
CA ALA A 20 -18.53 -14.37 -22.39
C ALA A 20 -20.06 -14.17 -22.46
N GLN A 21 -20.53 -12.92 -22.42
CA GLN A 21 -21.96 -12.59 -22.40
C GLN A 21 -22.60 -12.50 -23.80
N SER A 22 -21.79 -12.56 -24.86
CA SER A 22 -22.25 -12.47 -26.25
C SER A 22 -22.80 -13.78 -26.83
N GLN A 23 -22.55 -14.93 -26.18
CA GLN A 23 -22.93 -16.25 -26.69
C GLN A 23 -24.17 -16.85 -26.03
N LEU A 24 -24.67 -16.25 -24.96
CA LEU A 24 -25.90 -16.70 -24.31
C LEU A 24 -27.10 -16.16 -25.11
N ASP A 25 -28.03 -17.07 -25.45
CA ASP A 25 -29.29 -16.73 -26.07
C ASP A 25 -29.97 -15.60 -25.28
N SER A 26 -30.55 -14.64 -25.98
CA SER A 26 -31.21 -13.47 -25.38
C SER A 26 -32.23 -13.84 -24.29
N SER A 27 -32.88 -15.00 -24.41
CA SER A 27 -33.82 -15.53 -23.41
C SER A 27 -33.17 -16.05 -22.13
N LEU A 28 -31.86 -16.33 -22.15
CA LEU A 28 -31.12 -16.89 -21.00
C LEU A 28 -30.55 -15.81 -20.09
N ARG A 29 -30.55 -14.54 -20.51
CA ARG A 29 -30.02 -13.41 -19.72
C ARG A 29 -30.78 -13.25 -18.41
N HIS A 30 -32.09 -13.40 -18.44
CA HIS A 30 -32.96 -13.31 -17.26
C HIS A 30 -32.57 -14.33 -16.17
N PHE A 31 -32.12 -15.53 -16.54
CA PHE A 31 -31.71 -16.57 -15.58
C PHE A 31 -30.30 -16.36 -15.01
N THR A 32 -29.53 -15.42 -15.55
CA THR A 32 -28.17 -15.10 -15.08
C THR A 32 -28.11 -13.89 -14.15
N GLU A 33 -29.23 -13.19 -13.97
CA GLU A 33 -29.35 -12.06 -13.05
C GLU A 33 -29.50 -12.56 -11.61
N THR A 34 -28.75 -11.97 -10.67
CA THR A 34 -28.76 -12.37 -9.25
C THR A 34 -30.12 -12.13 -8.56
N SER A 35 -30.96 -11.27 -9.13
CA SER A 35 -32.31 -10.95 -8.64
C SER A 35 -33.42 -11.73 -9.34
N PHE A 36 -33.10 -12.83 -10.04
CA PHE A 36 -34.11 -13.63 -10.74
C PHE A 36 -35.14 -14.23 -9.78
N ASP A 37 -36.41 -13.88 -9.94
CA ASP A 37 -37.54 -14.53 -9.29
C ASP A 37 -38.33 -15.37 -10.32
N PRO A 38 -38.45 -16.71 -10.12
CA PRO A 38 -39.24 -17.56 -11.01
C PRO A 38 -40.73 -17.19 -11.03
N VAL A 39 -41.27 -16.61 -9.96
CA VAL A 39 -42.69 -16.24 -9.87
C VAL A 39 -42.96 -15.02 -10.75
N ASP A 40 -42.13 -13.98 -10.63
CA ASP A 40 -42.23 -12.78 -11.46
C ASP A 40 -41.98 -13.09 -12.94
N PHE A 41 -41.01 -13.96 -13.25
CA PHE A 41 -40.79 -14.43 -14.62
C PHE A 41 -42.04 -15.07 -15.24
N LEU A 42 -42.73 -15.95 -14.50
CA LEU A 42 -43.96 -16.56 -14.99
C LEU A 42 -45.09 -15.54 -15.13
N ASN A 43 -45.21 -14.59 -14.20
CA ASN A 43 -46.21 -13.53 -14.27
C ASN A 43 -45.99 -12.57 -15.46
N ASP A 44 -44.74 -12.30 -15.83
CA ASP A 44 -44.38 -11.47 -16.97
C ASP A 44 -44.61 -12.19 -18.32
N HIS A 45 -44.39 -13.51 -18.35
CA HIS A 45 -44.52 -14.30 -19.58
C HIS A 45 -45.92 -14.89 -19.81
N LEU A 46 -46.75 -14.99 -18.77
CA LEU A 46 -48.12 -15.50 -18.85
C LEU A 46 -49.15 -14.37 -18.76
N PRO A 47 -49.93 -14.12 -19.83
CA PRO A 47 -50.99 -13.11 -19.81
C PRO A 47 -52.15 -13.48 -18.86
N PRO A 48 -52.88 -12.48 -18.32
CA PRO A 48 -53.95 -12.71 -17.35
C PRO A 48 -55.11 -13.52 -17.96
N LEU A 49 -55.69 -14.42 -17.16
CA LEU A 49 -56.79 -15.29 -17.57
C LEU A 49 -58.13 -14.53 -17.67
N THR A 50 -58.86 -14.74 -18.77
CA THR A 50 -60.27 -14.36 -18.86
C THR A 50 -61.12 -15.48 -18.24
N LEU A 51 -61.55 -15.30 -17.00
CA LEU A 51 -62.55 -16.18 -16.39
C LEU A 51 -63.94 -15.78 -16.87
N THR A 52 -64.33 -16.25 -18.05
CA THR A 52 -65.64 -15.97 -18.67
C THR A 52 -66.84 -16.44 -17.84
N ALA A 53 -66.62 -17.18 -16.74
CA ALA A 53 -67.66 -17.82 -15.96
C ALA A 53 -68.15 -17.04 -14.72
N SER A 54 -67.47 -15.99 -14.24
CA SER A 54 -67.72 -15.50 -12.87
C SER A 54 -68.22 -14.06 -12.69
N GLN A 55 -68.16 -13.16 -13.67
CA GLN A 55 -68.66 -11.78 -13.49
C GLN A 55 -69.05 -11.09 -14.83
N PRO A 56 -70.32 -10.72 -15.05
CA PRO A 56 -70.75 -9.97 -16.24
C PRO A 56 -70.38 -8.47 -16.23
N HIS A 57 -69.76 -7.95 -15.16
CA HIS A 57 -69.44 -6.51 -15.01
C HIS A 57 -68.03 -6.20 -14.49
N ALA A 58 -67.11 -7.18 -14.45
CA ALA A 58 -65.71 -6.88 -14.15
C ALA A 58 -65.05 -6.28 -15.40
N THR A 59 -64.42 -5.12 -15.27
CA THR A 59 -63.68 -4.44 -16.33
C THR A 59 -62.70 -5.42 -16.98
N ARG A 60 -62.97 -5.79 -18.24
CA ARG A 60 -62.11 -6.64 -19.06
C ARG A 60 -60.70 -6.06 -19.05
N ALA A 61 -59.76 -6.73 -18.39
CA ALA A 61 -58.36 -6.33 -18.44
C ALA A 61 -57.91 -6.35 -19.91
N PRO A 62 -57.31 -5.26 -20.44
CA PRO A 62 -56.75 -5.29 -21.77
C PRO A 62 -55.66 -6.37 -21.78
N ASN A 63 -55.76 -7.34 -22.72
CA ASN A 63 -54.88 -8.50 -22.90
C ASN A 63 -55.26 -9.79 -22.15
N SER A 64 -56.48 -9.92 -21.63
CA SER A 64 -56.92 -11.20 -21.05
C SER A 64 -57.16 -12.26 -22.14
N ILE A 65 -56.62 -13.47 -21.97
CA ILE A 65 -56.73 -14.58 -22.95
C ILE A 65 -57.58 -15.75 -22.44
N ASN A 66 -57.98 -16.65 -23.34
CA ASN A 66 -58.72 -17.86 -22.99
C ASN A 66 -57.75 -18.93 -22.41
N LEU A 67 -58.27 -19.82 -21.57
CA LEU A 67 -57.54 -20.94 -20.95
C LEU A 67 -56.85 -21.84 -22.00
N ALA A 68 -57.49 -22.08 -23.14
CA ALA A 68 -56.91 -22.89 -24.22
C ALA A 68 -55.62 -22.25 -24.79
N ASP A 69 -55.64 -20.93 -24.99
CA ASP A 69 -54.48 -20.18 -25.51
C ASP A 69 -53.37 -20.09 -24.46
N LEU A 70 -53.72 -19.94 -23.17
CA LEU A 70 -52.74 -19.94 -22.09
C LEU A 70 -52.04 -21.30 -22.00
N SER A 71 -52.81 -22.39 -22.06
CA SER A 71 -52.27 -23.75 -22.03
C SER A 71 -51.27 -23.98 -23.17
N SER A 72 -51.61 -23.55 -24.39
CA SER A 72 -50.70 -23.63 -25.54
C SER A 72 -49.41 -22.84 -25.32
N ARG A 73 -49.51 -21.61 -24.81
CA ARG A 73 -48.36 -20.73 -24.56
C ARG A 73 -47.46 -21.27 -23.43
N SER A 74 -48.06 -21.75 -22.35
CA SER A 74 -47.34 -22.41 -21.25
C SER A 74 -46.61 -23.67 -21.73
N GLN A 75 -47.27 -24.50 -22.54
CA GLN A 75 -46.66 -25.71 -23.09
C GLN A 75 -45.49 -25.38 -24.02
N SER A 76 -45.62 -24.34 -24.84
CA SER A 76 -44.53 -23.85 -25.70
C SER A 76 -43.34 -23.35 -24.88
N LEU A 77 -43.59 -22.60 -23.79
CA LEU A 77 -42.55 -22.09 -22.90
C LEU A 77 -41.83 -23.24 -22.19
N VAL A 78 -42.58 -24.21 -21.65
CA VAL A 78 -42.01 -25.40 -21.00
C VAL A 78 -41.19 -26.22 -22.00
N SER A 79 -41.66 -26.39 -23.23
CA SER A 79 -40.90 -27.08 -24.27
C SER A 79 -39.61 -26.34 -24.62
N GLN A 80 -39.65 -25.01 -24.73
CA GLN A 80 -38.48 -24.17 -25.00
C GLN A 80 -37.45 -24.29 -23.87
N LEU A 81 -37.90 -24.16 -22.61
CA LEU A 81 -37.02 -24.33 -21.44
C LEU A 81 -36.47 -25.75 -21.35
N GLY A 82 -37.26 -26.77 -21.67
CA GLY A 82 -36.82 -28.15 -21.72
C GLY A 82 -35.70 -28.36 -22.73
N THR A 83 -35.83 -27.85 -23.95
CA THR A 83 -34.77 -27.91 -24.97
C THR A 83 -33.52 -27.16 -24.55
N GLN A 84 -33.68 -25.95 -23.97
CA GLN A 84 -32.55 -25.16 -23.48
C GLN A 84 -31.82 -25.85 -22.32
N ASN A 85 -32.55 -26.45 -21.38
CA ASN A 85 -31.99 -27.18 -20.26
C ASN A 85 -31.14 -28.37 -20.74
N VAL A 86 -31.69 -29.22 -21.62
CA VAL A 86 -30.94 -30.36 -22.19
C VAL A 86 -29.66 -29.91 -22.89
N ARG A 87 -29.73 -28.81 -23.67
CA ARG A 87 -28.55 -28.25 -24.34
C ARG A 87 -27.51 -27.72 -23.35
N LEU A 88 -27.93 -26.98 -22.33
CA LEU A 88 -27.04 -26.43 -21.31
C LEU A 88 -26.41 -27.55 -20.46
N SER A 89 -27.17 -28.58 -20.09
CA SER A 89 -26.64 -29.77 -19.43
C SER A 89 -25.59 -30.47 -20.30
N GLY A 90 -25.85 -30.62 -21.60
CA GLY A 90 -24.87 -31.18 -22.54
C GLY A 90 -23.57 -30.36 -22.61
N ASN A 91 -23.69 -29.03 -22.71
CA ASN A 91 -22.54 -28.13 -22.71
C ASN A 91 -21.75 -28.19 -21.38
N LEU A 92 -22.44 -28.26 -20.24
CA LEU A 92 -21.81 -28.36 -18.92
C LEU A 92 -21.01 -29.66 -18.80
N THR A 93 -21.58 -30.79 -19.22
CA THR A 93 -20.88 -32.07 -19.27
C THR A 93 -19.64 -31.98 -20.17
N GLN A 94 -19.78 -31.43 -21.38
CA GLN A 94 -18.65 -31.26 -22.31
C GLN A 94 -17.53 -30.39 -21.70
N LEU A 95 -17.87 -29.25 -21.11
CA LEU A 95 -16.90 -28.37 -20.46
C LEU A 95 -16.23 -29.04 -19.26
N THR A 96 -16.98 -29.86 -18.51
CA THR A 96 -16.43 -30.61 -17.37
C THR A 96 -15.44 -31.67 -17.84
N GLU A 97 -15.77 -32.41 -18.91
CA GLU A 97 -14.85 -33.37 -19.53
C GLU A 97 -13.61 -32.69 -20.12
N GLU A 98 -13.78 -31.51 -20.74
CA GLU A 98 -12.68 -30.72 -21.28
C GLU A 98 -11.75 -30.23 -20.17
N ILE A 99 -12.28 -29.74 -19.04
CA ILE A 99 -11.49 -29.33 -17.87
C ILE A 99 -10.73 -30.51 -17.29
N LEU A 100 -11.37 -31.67 -17.11
CA LEU A 100 -10.72 -32.87 -16.59
C LEU A 100 -9.60 -33.35 -17.53
N ARG A 101 -9.83 -33.28 -18.85
CA ARG A 101 -8.85 -33.66 -19.87
C ARG A 101 -7.70 -32.66 -19.97
N SER A 102 -7.99 -31.35 -19.94
CA SER A 102 -6.98 -30.30 -20.04
C SER A 102 -6.14 -30.19 -18.78
N GLY A 103 -6.69 -30.54 -17.61
CA GLY A 103 -5.95 -30.54 -16.35
C GLY A 103 -4.73 -31.47 -16.38
N GLY A 104 -4.87 -32.68 -16.91
CA GLY A 104 -3.73 -33.61 -17.05
C GLY A 104 -2.65 -33.13 -18.02
N ARG A 105 -3.05 -32.51 -19.15
CA ARG A 105 -2.11 -31.94 -20.13
C ARG A 105 -1.39 -30.72 -19.56
N LEU A 106 -2.12 -29.82 -18.89
CA LEU A 106 -1.55 -28.63 -18.27
C LEU A 106 -0.54 -29.00 -17.18
N ALA A 107 -0.83 -30.02 -16.37
CA ALA A 107 0.11 -30.50 -15.36
C ALA A 107 1.43 -30.99 -15.99
N TYR A 108 1.37 -31.72 -17.11
CA TYR A 108 2.58 -32.13 -17.83
C TYR A 108 3.34 -30.92 -18.40
N GLU A 109 2.65 -29.97 -19.05
CA GLU A 109 3.28 -28.77 -19.60
C GLU A 109 3.94 -27.92 -18.51
N VAL A 110 3.31 -27.80 -17.33
CA VAL A 110 3.88 -27.10 -16.17
C VAL A 110 5.13 -27.82 -15.65
N GLU A 111 5.11 -29.15 -15.55
CA GLU A 111 6.28 -29.90 -15.08
C GLU A 111 7.44 -29.86 -16.08
N VAL A 112 7.15 -29.89 -17.39
CA VAL A 112 8.16 -29.70 -18.45
C VAL A 112 8.75 -28.29 -18.36
N LEU A 113 7.93 -27.25 -18.30
CA LEU A 113 8.40 -25.86 -18.18
C LEU A 113 9.22 -25.65 -16.89
N ARG A 114 8.81 -26.28 -15.79
CA ARG A 114 9.58 -26.26 -14.55
C ARG A 114 10.93 -26.93 -14.73
N GLY A 115 10.99 -28.09 -15.38
CA GLY A 115 12.24 -28.78 -15.70
C GLY A 115 13.16 -27.95 -16.59
N GLU A 116 12.62 -27.32 -17.63
CA GLU A 116 13.36 -26.42 -18.52
C GLU A 116 13.85 -25.16 -17.78
N ALA A 117 13.02 -24.58 -16.90
CA ALA A 117 13.41 -23.42 -16.10
C ALA A 117 14.51 -23.76 -15.09
N ILE A 118 14.44 -24.92 -14.45
CA ILE A 118 15.52 -25.42 -13.56
C ILE A 118 16.77 -25.68 -14.39
N SER A 119 16.67 -26.35 -15.53
CA SER A 119 17.81 -26.60 -16.42
C SER A 119 18.45 -25.31 -16.94
N LEU A 120 17.66 -24.27 -17.21
CA LEU A 120 18.15 -22.95 -17.60
C LEU A 120 18.82 -22.25 -16.40
N ALA A 121 18.24 -22.35 -15.21
CA ALA A 121 18.83 -21.79 -14.00
C ALA A 121 20.20 -22.42 -13.72
N ASP A 122 20.29 -23.75 -13.77
CA ASP A 122 21.55 -24.49 -13.61
C ASP A 122 22.57 -24.12 -14.70
N ALA A 123 22.13 -24.00 -15.95
CA ALA A 123 23.00 -23.55 -17.04
C ALA A 123 23.54 -22.12 -16.82
N LEU A 124 22.73 -21.21 -16.25
CA LEU A 124 23.15 -19.84 -15.95
C LEU A 124 24.05 -19.75 -14.70
N SER A 125 23.79 -20.56 -13.67
CA SER A 125 24.53 -20.52 -12.41
C SER A 125 25.81 -21.35 -12.40
N GLU A 126 25.85 -22.46 -13.14
CA GLU A 126 27.02 -23.36 -13.14
C GLU A 126 27.86 -23.22 -14.41
N ASN A 127 27.24 -23.30 -15.59
CA ASN A 127 27.99 -23.34 -16.85
C ASN A 127 28.36 -21.93 -17.36
N LEU A 128 27.37 -21.05 -17.46
CA LEU A 128 27.53 -19.71 -18.05
C LEU A 128 27.98 -18.68 -17.02
N HIS A 129 27.98 -18.98 -15.72
CA HIS A 129 28.33 -18.02 -14.68
C HIS A 129 29.73 -17.42 -14.88
N GLU A 130 30.72 -18.27 -15.16
CA GLU A 130 32.10 -17.86 -15.44
C GLU A 130 32.24 -17.02 -16.70
N ASP A 131 31.42 -17.29 -17.72
CA ASP A 131 31.41 -16.51 -18.95
C ASP A 131 30.66 -15.18 -18.76
N ILE A 132 29.57 -15.17 -17.99
CA ILE A 132 28.82 -13.97 -17.61
C ILE A 132 29.72 -13.03 -16.79
N ILE A 133 30.57 -13.55 -15.91
CA ILE A 133 31.57 -12.74 -15.18
C ILE A 133 32.53 -12.04 -16.16
N LYS A 134 32.93 -12.67 -17.26
CA LYS A 134 33.80 -12.03 -18.27
C LYS A 134 33.09 -10.94 -19.07
N PHE A 135 31.75 -11.00 -19.16
CA PHE A 135 30.93 -9.97 -19.78
C PHE A 135 30.39 -8.95 -18.77
N ALA A 136 30.54 -9.20 -17.46
CA ALA A 136 30.30 -8.22 -16.43
C ALA A 136 31.44 -7.18 -16.52
N PRO A 137 31.12 -5.88 -16.64
CA PRO A 137 32.15 -4.86 -16.69
C PRO A 137 32.98 -4.95 -15.41
N GLU A 138 34.30 -5.18 -15.55
CA GLU A 138 35.26 -4.96 -14.47
C GLU A 138 35.08 -3.52 -13.97
N GLY A 139 34.39 -3.37 -12.84
CA GLY A 139 33.93 -2.08 -12.34
C GLY A 139 33.01 -2.25 -11.15
N GLY A 140 33.52 -2.92 -10.10
CA GLY A 140 32.79 -3.16 -8.86
C GLY A 140 33.58 -4.05 -7.91
N ASP A 141 34.83 -3.67 -7.66
CA ASP A 141 35.67 -4.28 -6.62
C ASP A 141 34.93 -4.13 -5.28
N VAL A 142 34.56 -5.28 -4.70
CA VAL A 142 34.10 -5.36 -3.31
C VAL A 142 35.37 -5.27 -2.45
N GLY A 143 35.82 -4.03 -2.23
CA GLY A 143 37.05 -3.73 -1.52
C GLY A 143 36.96 -2.41 -0.75
N GLU A 144 36.82 -2.56 0.58
CA GLU A 144 37.31 -1.68 1.64
C GLU A 144 36.90 -0.18 1.68
N GLN A 145 36.28 0.16 2.81
CA GLN A 145 36.05 1.48 3.35
C GLN A 145 37.26 2.42 3.19
N LYS A 146 37.03 3.58 2.54
CA LYS A 146 37.73 4.82 2.89
C LYS A 146 36.80 6.03 2.71
N GLU A 147 36.76 6.80 3.78
CA GLU A 147 35.92 7.96 4.06
C GLU A 147 36.33 9.25 3.31
N VAL A 148 35.32 9.90 2.69
CA VAL A 148 35.00 11.35 2.46
C VAL A 148 35.97 12.32 1.73
N PRO A 149 35.54 13.53 1.26
CA PRO A 149 34.17 14.09 1.03
C PRO A 149 33.93 14.87 -0.30
N ASP A 150 32.63 15.13 -0.56
CA ASP A 150 31.91 16.16 -1.36
C ASP A 150 32.66 17.16 -2.29
N GLU A 151 32.16 17.33 -3.53
CA GLU A 151 31.24 18.44 -3.88
C GLU A 151 30.70 18.34 -5.34
N GLU A 152 29.40 18.61 -5.44
CA GLU A 152 28.64 19.25 -6.52
C GLU A 152 28.76 18.80 -8.00
N GLY A 153 27.70 18.11 -8.44
CA GLY A 153 26.86 18.61 -9.54
C GLY A 153 27.42 18.56 -10.97
N GLU A 154 27.33 17.40 -11.62
CA GLU A 154 27.33 17.34 -13.08
C GLU A 154 26.24 16.44 -13.64
N LYS A 155 25.54 17.02 -14.61
CA LYS A 155 24.44 16.46 -15.39
C LYS A 155 24.92 15.23 -16.16
N GLU A 156 24.03 14.26 -16.29
CA GLU A 156 24.14 13.14 -17.22
C GLU A 156 24.68 13.56 -18.59
N SER A 157 25.82 13.01 -18.98
CA SER A 157 26.18 12.84 -20.39
C SER A 157 26.90 11.50 -20.55
N ILE A 158 26.21 10.55 -21.16
CA ILE A 158 26.79 9.29 -21.62
C ILE A 158 27.82 9.64 -22.71
N PRO A 159 29.08 9.17 -22.64
CA PRO A 159 29.99 9.27 -23.78
C PRO A 159 29.45 8.36 -24.88
N GLU A 160 28.79 8.97 -25.87
CA GLU A 160 28.30 8.29 -27.07
C GLU A 160 29.52 7.90 -27.91
N LEU A 161 29.92 6.63 -27.84
CA LEU A 161 30.95 6.10 -28.73
C LEU A 161 30.37 6.01 -30.15
N PRO A 162 31.09 6.48 -31.19
CA PRO A 162 30.51 6.80 -32.50
C PRO A 162 30.17 5.59 -33.40
N ASN A 163 29.96 4.38 -32.86
CA ASN A 163 29.61 3.20 -33.64
C ASN A 163 29.05 2.07 -32.77
N GLU A 164 27.91 2.33 -32.12
CA GLU A 164 27.18 1.27 -31.43
C GLU A 164 25.92 0.91 -32.20
N PRO A 165 25.66 -0.38 -32.44
CA PRO A 165 24.46 -0.82 -33.11
C PRO A 165 23.23 -0.57 -32.22
N GLU A 166 22.11 -0.24 -32.86
CA GLU A 166 20.87 0.22 -32.22
C GLU A 166 20.37 -0.70 -31.09
N PHE A 167 20.57 -2.01 -31.23
CA PHE A 167 20.17 -2.99 -30.21
C PHE A 167 20.96 -2.87 -28.90
N ILE A 168 22.22 -2.41 -28.92
CA ILE A 168 23.01 -2.16 -27.70
C ILE A 168 22.52 -0.91 -26.99
N ALA A 169 22.18 0.15 -27.74
CA ALA A 169 21.56 1.35 -27.17
C ALA A 169 20.19 1.01 -26.54
N GLN A 170 19.37 0.22 -27.24
CA GLN A 170 18.08 -0.27 -26.72
C GLN A 170 18.26 -1.13 -25.46
N LEU A 171 19.25 -2.03 -25.42
CA LEU A 171 19.56 -2.85 -24.25
C LEU A 171 19.99 -1.99 -23.05
N ARG A 172 20.79 -0.94 -23.25
CA ARG A 172 21.15 -0.01 -22.17
C ARG A 172 19.96 0.76 -21.65
N ILE A 173 19.11 1.26 -22.54
CA ILE A 173 17.85 1.92 -22.17
C ILE A 173 16.99 0.95 -21.36
N LEU A 174 16.86 -0.31 -21.80
CA LEU A 174 16.08 -1.33 -21.11
C LEU A 174 16.68 -1.68 -19.74
N GLY A 175 18.01 -1.74 -19.62
CA GLY A 175 18.71 -1.91 -18.35
C GLY A 175 18.51 -0.72 -17.40
N GLN A 176 18.50 0.51 -17.92
CA GLN A 176 18.20 1.71 -17.14
C GLN A 176 16.75 1.74 -16.67
N VAL A 177 15.81 1.38 -17.56
CA VAL A 177 14.38 1.27 -17.24
C VAL A 177 14.16 0.19 -16.19
N ARG A 178 14.83 -0.97 -16.32
CA ARG A 178 14.76 -2.04 -15.32
C ARG A 178 15.23 -1.57 -13.95
N ARG A 179 16.43 -0.96 -13.86
CA ARG A 179 16.95 -0.43 -12.57
C ARG A 179 16.00 0.60 -11.97
N ARG A 180 15.45 1.49 -12.80
CA ARG A 180 14.48 2.49 -12.34
C ARG A 180 13.17 1.87 -11.88
N LEU A 181 12.68 0.81 -12.54
CA LEU A 181 11.49 0.09 -12.10
C LEU A 181 11.74 -0.67 -10.80
N GLU A 182 12.91 -1.29 -10.62
CA GLU A 182 13.30 -1.93 -9.37
C GLU A 182 13.36 -0.92 -8.21
N GLU A 183 13.94 0.27 -8.43
CA GLU A 183 13.94 1.36 -7.44
C GLU A 183 12.53 1.85 -7.10
N VAL A 184 11.66 2.00 -8.10
CA VAL A 184 10.25 2.38 -7.87
C VAL A 184 9.50 1.29 -7.11
N ILE A 185 9.72 0.02 -7.44
CA ILE A 185 9.10 -1.11 -6.72
C ILE A 185 9.56 -1.13 -5.27
N GLN A 186 10.86 -0.93 -5.02
CA GLN A 186 11.39 -0.89 -3.66
C GLN A 186 10.81 0.26 -2.85
N THR A 187 10.84 1.49 -3.40
CA THR A 187 10.31 2.68 -2.72
C THR A 187 8.81 2.58 -2.45
N PHE A 188 8.02 2.05 -3.38
CA PHE A 188 6.59 1.79 -3.15
C PHE A 188 6.35 0.61 -2.21
N GLY A 189 7.20 -0.42 -2.23
CA GLY A 189 7.16 -1.52 -1.27
C GLY A 189 7.35 -1.03 0.16
N ASP A 190 8.44 -0.29 0.40
CA ASP A 190 8.76 0.33 1.68
C ASP A 190 7.65 1.30 2.13
N ALA A 191 7.04 2.01 1.18
CA ALA A 191 5.90 2.87 1.46
C ALA A 191 4.65 2.08 1.89
N MET A 192 4.35 0.97 1.20
CA MET A 192 3.22 0.08 1.52
C MET A 192 3.39 -0.64 2.86
N GLU A 193 4.63 -0.88 3.30
CA GLU A 193 4.96 -1.37 4.64
C GLU A 193 4.67 -0.35 5.74
N TRP A 194 4.37 0.90 5.40
CA TRP A 194 3.96 1.94 6.34
C TRP A 194 2.47 2.33 6.19
N PRO A 195 1.53 1.41 6.56
CA PRO A 195 0.12 1.72 6.56
C PRO A 195 -0.22 2.67 7.72
N LEU A 196 -1.04 3.68 7.44
CA LEU A 196 -1.65 4.48 8.50
C LEU A 196 -2.90 3.76 9.04
N PRO A 197 -3.13 3.80 10.36
CA PRO A 197 -4.39 3.37 10.92
C PRO A 197 -5.53 4.30 10.44
N PRO A 198 -6.67 3.77 9.98
CA PRO A 198 -7.80 4.57 9.51
C PRO A 198 -8.31 5.58 10.55
N SER A 199 -8.05 5.35 11.85
CA SER A 199 -8.32 6.32 12.93
C SER A 199 -7.57 7.65 12.76
N GLU A 200 -6.34 7.66 12.25
CA GLU A 200 -5.54 8.88 12.01
C GLU A 200 -5.99 9.65 10.75
N LEU A 201 -6.65 8.97 9.81
CA LEU A 201 -7.30 9.59 8.65
C LEU A 201 -8.65 10.21 9.02
N SER A 202 -9.32 9.65 10.03
CA SER A 202 -10.68 10.00 10.44
C SER A 202 -10.81 11.33 11.19
N ILE A 203 -9.70 11.92 11.67
CA ILE A 203 -9.71 13.19 12.42
C ILE A 203 -10.04 14.40 11.51
N THR A 204 -9.96 14.26 10.18
CA THR A 204 -10.39 15.32 9.25
C THR A 204 -11.82 15.16 8.73
N SER A 205 -12.47 14.03 9.02
CA SER A 205 -13.77 13.61 8.46
C SER A 205 -14.88 13.51 9.51
N SER A 206 -14.83 14.31 10.58
CA SER A 206 -15.81 14.26 11.66
C SER A 206 -17.18 14.90 11.37
N PHE A 207 -17.65 14.91 10.12
CA PHE A 207 -19.04 15.29 9.80
C PHE A 207 -19.52 14.63 8.50
N ILE A 208 -20.00 13.39 8.58
CA ILE A 208 -21.14 12.81 7.81
C ILE A 208 -21.39 11.43 8.44
N SER A 209 -22.28 11.39 9.44
CA SER A 209 -22.90 10.16 9.90
C SER A 209 -24.05 9.83 8.95
N VAL A 210 -23.79 8.98 7.96
CA VAL A 210 -24.82 8.24 7.24
C VAL A 210 -24.38 6.79 7.26
N SER A 211 -25.15 5.96 7.97
CA SER A 211 -25.05 4.52 8.15
C SER A 211 -24.07 3.81 7.19
N ALA A 212 -22.80 3.74 7.57
CA ALA A 212 -21.83 2.86 6.93
C ALA A 212 -21.95 1.48 7.60
N PRO A 213 -21.93 0.37 6.82
CA PRO A 213 -22.03 -0.97 7.38
C PRO A 213 -20.85 -1.23 8.32
N GLU A 214 -21.09 -2.05 9.33
CA GLU A 214 -20.14 -2.43 10.37
C GLU A 214 -18.77 -2.77 9.75
N PRO A 215 -17.68 -2.07 10.13
CA PRO A 215 -16.36 -2.35 9.58
C PRO A 215 -15.98 -3.78 10.00
N GLY A 216 -15.96 -4.69 9.03
CA GLY A 216 -15.65 -6.09 9.24
C GLY A 216 -14.25 -6.31 9.84
N THR A 217 -13.99 -7.55 10.25
CA THR A 217 -12.74 -8.05 10.86
C THR A 217 -11.44 -7.60 10.16
N GLU A 218 -11.46 -7.31 8.86
CA GLU A 218 -10.30 -6.79 8.12
C GLU A 218 -9.90 -5.35 8.50
N SER A 219 -10.85 -4.50 8.90
CA SER A 219 -10.57 -3.13 9.34
C SER A 219 -9.81 -3.12 10.67
N TYR A 220 -10.14 -4.05 11.57
CA TYR A 220 -9.42 -4.26 12.82
C TYR A 220 -7.98 -4.72 12.58
N SER A 221 -7.77 -5.64 11.63
CA SER A 221 -6.42 -6.11 11.28
C SER A 221 -5.55 -4.99 10.67
N ARG A 222 -6.13 -4.11 9.85
CA ARG A 222 -5.41 -2.96 9.27
C ARG A 222 -5.13 -1.86 10.30
N GLU A 223 -6.08 -1.60 11.20
CA GLU A 223 -5.91 -0.67 12.33
C GLU A 223 -4.78 -1.13 13.26
N GLU A 224 -4.80 -2.40 13.67
CA GLU A 224 -3.78 -2.98 14.55
C GLU A 224 -2.39 -2.92 13.91
N LYS A 225 -2.25 -3.38 12.66
CA LYS A 225 -0.97 -3.32 11.92
C LYS A 225 -0.43 -1.89 11.78
N GLY A 226 -1.28 -0.92 11.46
CA GLY A 226 -0.87 0.48 11.34
C GLY A 226 -0.38 1.06 12.68
N GLN A 227 -1.07 0.72 13.78
CA GLN A 227 -0.65 1.13 15.12
C GLN A 227 0.64 0.44 15.58
N GLU A 228 0.81 -0.85 15.29
CA GLU A 228 2.02 -1.61 15.63
C GLU A 228 3.25 -1.03 14.92
N ILE A 229 3.13 -0.73 13.63
CA ILE A 229 4.24 -0.17 12.84
C ILE A 229 4.56 1.25 13.31
N ALA A 230 3.55 2.07 13.60
CA ALA A 230 3.74 3.40 14.19
C ALA A 230 4.43 3.33 15.57
N LYS A 231 4.09 2.34 16.41
CA LYS A 231 4.78 2.09 17.69
C LYS A 231 6.22 1.63 17.45
N LYS A 232 6.44 0.71 16.51
CA LYS A 232 7.76 0.20 16.14
C LYS A 232 8.70 1.31 15.67
N LEU A 233 8.20 2.24 14.84
CA LEU A 233 8.99 3.39 14.37
C LEU A 233 9.36 4.34 15.52
N ARG A 234 8.44 4.56 16.48
CA ARG A 234 8.72 5.37 17.67
C ARG A 234 9.76 4.70 18.58
N THR A 235 9.65 3.39 18.78
CA THR A 235 10.63 2.63 19.58
C THR A 235 11.98 2.59 18.90
N GLU A 236 12.04 2.40 17.58
CA GLU A 236 13.28 2.41 16.80
C GLU A 236 13.99 3.76 16.94
N ILE A 237 13.28 4.88 16.80
CA ILE A 237 13.87 6.21 16.98
C ILE A 237 14.34 6.43 18.42
N THR A 238 13.58 5.97 19.41
CA THR A 238 13.99 6.08 20.82
C THR A 238 15.22 5.23 21.12
N GLU A 239 15.28 4.02 20.56
CA GLU A 239 16.42 3.11 20.66
C GLU A 239 17.67 3.70 19.98
N LEU A 240 17.55 4.31 18.80
CA LEU A 240 18.66 5.01 18.14
C LEU A 240 19.19 6.19 18.99
N LEU A 241 18.29 6.90 19.67
CA LEU A 241 18.67 7.98 20.59
C LEU A 241 19.42 7.46 21.84
N ASP A 242 19.18 6.22 22.27
CA ASP A 242 19.79 5.64 23.48
C ASP A 242 21.03 4.75 23.19
N SER A 243 21.05 4.02 22.08
CA SER A 243 22.06 2.99 21.75
C SER A 243 23.40 3.54 21.30
N ASN A 244 23.44 4.72 20.66
CA ASN A 244 24.68 5.29 20.11
C ASN A 244 25.46 6.16 21.13
N GLY A 245 25.42 5.79 22.41
CA GLY A 245 26.09 6.52 23.51
C GLY A 245 25.29 7.69 24.06
N GLY A 246 23.99 7.78 23.73
CA GLY A 246 23.06 8.77 24.27
C GLY A 246 23.33 10.24 23.90
N GLY A 247 24.40 10.51 23.15
CA GLY A 247 24.90 11.84 22.77
C GLY A 247 24.57 12.24 21.33
N ASP A 248 25.40 13.12 20.76
CA ASP A 248 25.17 13.75 19.45
C ASP A 248 25.11 12.73 18.28
N SER A 249 25.82 11.61 18.40
CA SER A 249 25.81 10.49 17.43
C SER A 249 24.48 9.74 17.37
N GLY A 250 23.76 9.65 18.49
CA GLY A 250 22.42 9.04 18.52
C GLY A 250 21.37 9.97 17.92
N VAL A 251 21.52 11.28 18.15
CA VAL A 251 20.68 12.31 17.52
C VAL A 251 20.88 12.31 16.01
N ALA A 252 22.11 12.24 15.51
CA ALA A 252 22.42 12.19 14.09
C ALA A 252 21.83 10.95 13.38
N ALA A 253 21.96 9.76 13.98
CA ALA A 253 21.37 8.53 13.44
C ALA A 253 19.83 8.59 13.41
N ALA A 254 19.22 9.14 14.47
CA ALA A 254 17.77 9.34 14.53
C ALA A 254 17.28 10.37 13.49
N THR A 255 18.03 11.45 13.25
CA THR A 255 17.70 12.43 12.20
C THR A 255 17.79 11.83 10.80
N GLU A 256 18.82 11.03 10.52
CA GLU A 256 18.96 10.34 9.22
C GLU A 256 17.79 9.38 8.98
N ARG A 257 17.37 8.65 10.01
CA ARG A 257 16.20 7.75 9.92
C ARG A 257 14.90 8.52 9.68
N LEU A 258 14.72 9.66 10.34
CA LEU A 258 13.57 10.55 10.12
C LEU A 258 13.55 11.12 8.69
N GLU A 259 14.72 11.46 8.13
CA GLU A 259 14.84 11.95 6.75
C GLU A 259 14.46 10.88 5.73
N LYS A 260 14.89 9.62 5.92
CA LYS A 260 14.44 8.50 5.09
C LYS A 260 12.91 8.35 5.10
N LEU A 261 12.28 8.47 6.28
CA LEU A 261 10.82 8.45 6.41
C LEU A 261 10.14 9.66 5.75
N ARG A 262 10.77 10.85 5.74
CA ARG A 262 10.27 12.03 5.00
C ARG A 262 10.34 11.83 3.49
N ASN A 263 11.41 11.21 3.00
CA ASN A 263 11.54 10.89 1.58
C ASN A 263 10.43 9.93 1.14
N LEU A 264 10.17 8.88 1.92
CA LEU A 264 9.02 7.98 1.69
C LEU A 264 7.69 8.74 1.75
N ALA A 265 7.51 9.65 2.72
CA ALA A 265 6.29 10.44 2.85
C ALA A 265 5.94 11.28 1.60
N THR A 266 6.94 11.61 0.78
CA THR A 266 6.75 12.38 -0.47
C THR A 266 5.90 11.62 -1.50
N ILE A 267 5.90 10.28 -1.45
CA ILE A 267 5.10 9.43 -2.36
C ILE A 267 3.59 9.70 -2.20
N TRP A 268 3.17 10.12 -1.02
CA TRP A 268 1.77 10.40 -0.70
C TRP A 268 1.38 11.86 -0.84
N LYS A 269 2.25 12.71 -1.38
CA LYS A 269 1.94 14.11 -1.65
C LYS A 269 0.71 14.23 -2.56
N GLY A 270 -0.29 14.99 -2.14
CA GLY A 270 -1.57 15.16 -2.83
C GLY A 270 -2.60 14.07 -2.52
N THR A 271 -2.30 13.09 -1.66
CA THR A 271 -3.27 12.09 -1.20
C THR A 271 -3.92 12.51 0.12
N ALA A 272 -5.07 11.89 0.46
CA ALA A 272 -5.75 12.13 1.74
C ALA A 272 -4.89 11.78 2.97
N GLU A 273 -3.84 10.99 2.78
CA GLU A 273 -2.97 10.50 3.85
C GLU A 273 -1.77 11.43 4.13
N GLU A 274 -1.48 12.40 3.25
CA GLU A 274 -0.33 13.32 3.36
C GLU A 274 -0.27 14.00 4.74
N LYS A 275 -1.37 14.67 5.13
CA LYS A 275 -1.44 15.47 6.35
C LYS A 275 -1.27 14.64 7.62
N ALA A 276 -1.77 13.40 7.63
CA ALA A 276 -1.64 12.50 8.76
C ALA A 276 -0.19 12.00 8.89
N ARG A 277 0.45 11.64 7.77
CA ARG A 277 1.88 11.23 7.75
C ARG A 277 2.81 12.36 8.17
N THR A 278 2.59 13.59 7.68
CA THR A 278 3.41 14.75 8.08
C THR A 278 3.34 14.99 9.58
N ARG A 279 2.14 14.92 10.19
CA ARG A 279 1.97 15.08 11.64
C ARG A 279 2.68 14.01 12.46
N PHE A 280 2.65 12.76 11.99
CA PHE A 280 3.38 11.68 12.64
C PHE A 280 4.89 11.95 12.62
N LEU A 281 5.42 12.37 11.47
CA LEU A 281 6.83 12.75 11.31
C LEU A 281 7.21 13.96 12.15
N ASP A 282 6.34 14.96 12.27
CA ASP A 282 6.56 16.12 13.16
C ASP A 282 6.60 15.69 14.63
N GLY A 283 5.78 14.70 15.01
CA GLY A 283 5.83 14.09 16.33
C GLY A 283 7.17 13.40 16.62
N LEU A 284 7.70 12.67 15.64
CA LEU A 284 9.04 12.06 15.73
C LEU A 284 10.16 13.11 15.76
N ALA A 285 10.06 14.16 14.93
CA ALA A 285 10.99 15.27 14.91
C ALA A 285 11.07 15.97 16.28
N ARG A 286 9.93 16.11 16.95
CA ARG A 286 9.85 16.69 18.30
C ARG A 286 10.59 15.85 19.34
N ILE A 287 10.49 14.52 19.28
CA ILE A 287 11.22 13.61 20.19
C ILE A 287 12.73 13.79 20.03
N ILE A 288 13.20 13.92 18.80
CA ILE A 288 14.62 14.13 18.49
C ILE A 288 15.09 15.52 18.97
N GLU A 289 14.33 16.59 18.72
CA GLU A 289 14.68 17.94 19.15
C GLU A 289 14.66 18.09 20.68
N ASP A 290 13.68 17.48 21.36
CA ASP A 290 13.62 17.44 22.82
C ASP A 290 14.86 16.74 23.40
N ARG A 291 15.35 15.67 22.75
CA ARG A 291 16.60 14.99 23.15
C ARG A 291 17.84 15.84 22.86
N ARG A 292 17.91 16.49 21.70
CA ARG A 292 18.99 17.42 21.34
C ARG A 292 19.12 18.55 22.35
N LYS A 293 17.99 19.17 22.72
CA LYS A 293 17.92 20.23 23.73
C LYS A 293 18.25 19.72 25.14
N ALA A 294 17.89 18.48 25.48
CA ALA A 294 18.27 17.88 26.76
C ALA A 294 19.80 17.70 26.87
N LEU A 295 20.45 17.26 25.79
CA LEU A 295 21.91 17.13 25.72
C LEU A 295 22.62 18.47 25.83
N GLU A 296 22.13 19.50 25.13
CA GLU A 296 22.67 20.86 25.22
C GLU A 296 22.57 21.42 26.66
N ASN A 297 21.40 21.27 27.29
CA ASN A 297 21.19 21.68 28.69
C ASN A 297 22.09 20.90 29.67
N GLN A 298 22.36 19.62 29.41
CA GLN A 298 23.26 18.81 30.23
C GLN A 298 24.71 19.30 30.11
N ARG A 299 25.13 19.65 28.89
CA ARG A 299 26.45 20.22 28.59
C ARG A 299 26.62 21.61 29.23
N ASP A 300 25.59 22.44 29.20
CA ASP A 300 25.56 23.75 29.87
C ASP A 300 25.60 23.66 31.40
N ARG A 301 24.92 22.67 31.99
CA ARG A 301 24.99 22.42 33.43
C ARG A 301 26.37 21.91 33.84
N ALA A 302 26.99 21.04 33.04
CA ALA A 302 28.35 20.57 33.28
C ALA A 302 29.37 21.71 33.19
N SER A 303 29.25 22.60 32.21
CA SER A 303 30.14 23.76 32.04
C SER A 303 29.96 24.80 33.14
N LYS A 304 28.72 25.09 33.58
CA LYS A 304 28.44 25.99 34.71
C LYS A 304 28.95 25.43 36.04
N LYS A 305 28.82 24.12 36.27
CA LYS A 305 29.36 23.45 37.47
C LYS A 305 30.88 23.42 37.48
N ALA A 306 31.53 23.28 36.32
CA ALA A 306 32.98 23.40 36.20
C ALA A 306 33.46 24.84 36.47
N ARG A 307 32.72 25.86 35.99
CA ARG A 307 33.03 27.27 36.26
C ARG A 307 32.80 27.66 37.72
N SER A 308 31.69 27.24 38.35
CA SER A 308 31.43 27.52 39.77
C SER A 308 32.41 26.81 40.69
N SER A 309 32.87 25.61 40.31
CA SER A 309 33.91 24.90 41.06
C SER A 309 35.27 25.61 40.96
N MET A 310 35.58 26.24 39.83
CA MET A 310 36.80 27.04 39.67
C MET A 310 36.72 28.37 40.46
N GLU A 311 35.55 29.01 40.49
CA GLU A 311 35.29 30.23 41.26
C GLU A 311 35.40 29.98 42.78
N GLN A 312 34.86 28.86 43.28
CA GLN A 312 34.98 28.49 44.70
C GLN A 312 36.42 28.21 45.12
N ILE A 313 37.25 27.62 44.23
CA ILE A 313 38.68 27.39 44.49
C ILE A 313 39.48 28.71 44.44
N ALA A 314 39.01 29.70 43.68
CA ALA A 314 39.59 31.04 43.64
C ALA A 314 39.23 31.88 44.88
N GLU A 315 37.98 31.80 45.37
CA GLU A 315 37.54 32.47 46.61
C GLU A 315 38.18 31.89 47.88
N GLU A 316 38.49 30.58 47.90
CA GLU A 316 39.17 29.93 49.03
C GLU A 316 40.65 30.34 49.16
N ARG A 317 41.24 30.92 48.11
CA ARG A 317 42.62 31.45 48.13
C ARG A 317 42.71 32.92 48.55
N ASP A 318 41.60 33.67 48.54
CA ASP A 318 41.56 35.09 48.90
C ASP A 318 41.00 35.34 50.33
N SER A 319 40.44 34.32 50.96
CA SER A 319 40.04 34.38 52.38
C SER A 319 41.20 34.03 53.30
N GLY A 320 41.92 35.07 53.76
CA GLY A 320 42.99 34.96 54.73
C GLY A 320 42.58 34.29 56.07
N PRO A 321 43.55 33.91 56.93
CA PRO A 321 43.42 32.86 57.96
C PRO A 321 42.47 33.13 59.14
N GLY A 322 41.63 34.17 59.09
CA GLY A 322 40.79 34.63 60.21
C GLY A 322 39.28 34.40 60.05
N ALA A 323 38.78 34.03 58.87
CA ALA A 323 37.33 34.06 58.59
C ALA A 323 36.52 32.85 59.11
N GLY A 324 37.18 31.75 59.50
CA GLY A 324 36.50 30.53 59.97
C GLY A 324 36.02 30.57 61.43
N LEU A 325 36.68 31.37 62.29
CA LEU A 325 36.44 31.37 63.74
C LEU A 325 35.15 32.09 64.14
N PHE A 326 34.80 33.18 63.44
CA PHE A 326 33.56 33.92 63.69
C PHE A 326 32.31 33.11 63.32
N ARG A 327 32.39 32.26 62.28
CA ARG A 327 31.28 31.40 61.86
C ARG A 327 31.00 30.27 62.86
N GLY A 328 32.04 29.76 63.52
CA GLY A 328 31.92 28.80 64.61
C GLY A 328 31.27 29.40 65.87
N LEU A 329 31.63 30.64 66.22
CA LEU A 329 31.03 31.35 67.36
C LEU A 329 29.56 31.71 67.12
N GLN A 330 29.19 32.02 65.89
CA GLN A 330 27.79 32.29 65.53
C GLN A 330 26.90 31.05 65.72
N ARG A 331 27.44 29.85 65.45
CA ARG A 331 26.74 28.58 65.67
C ARG A 331 26.58 28.25 67.16
N ILE A 332 27.61 28.50 67.97
CA ILE A 332 27.55 28.29 69.43
C ILE A 332 26.57 29.28 70.08
N ARG A 333 26.50 30.52 69.59
CA ARG A 333 25.49 31.49 70.06
C ARG A 333 24.08 30.99 69.77
N ASP A 334 23.82 30.46 68.59
CA ASP A 334 22.48 30.03 68.21
C ASP A 334 22.05 28.73 68.94
N GLU A 335 22.99 27.90 69.40
CA GLU A 335 22.71 26.72 70.25
C GLU A 335 22.41 27.06 71.72
N ILE A 336 22.85 28.22 72.24
CA ILE A 336 22.61 28.64 73.64
C ILE A 336 21.21 29.24 73.86
N TYR A 337 20.51 29.66 72.79
CA TYR A 337 19.17 30.24 72.87
C TYR A 337 18.03 29.23 72.59
N LEU A 338 18.32 27.93 72.59
CA LEU A 338 17.34 26.87 72.25
C LEU A 338 16.99 25.89 73.39
N GLU A 339 17.27 26.22 74.66
CA GLU A 339 16.70 25.52 75.83
C GLU A 339 15.48 26.24 76.42
#